data_AF-A0A833RR73-F1
#
_entry.id   AF-A0A833RR73-F1
#
_cell.length_a   1.000
_cell.length_b   1.000
_cell.length_c   1.000
_cell.angle_alpha   90.00
_cell.angle_beta   90.00
_cell.angle_gamma   90.00
#
_symmetry.space_group_name_H-M   'P 1'
#
loop_
_entity.id
_entity.type
_entity.pdbx_description
1 polymer ?
#
loop_
_entity_poly.entity_id
_entity_poly.type
_entity_poly.pdbx_seq_one_letter_code
_entity_poly.pdbx_strand_id
1 'polypeptide(L)'
;MKKDKLLQFERRNPDENGRITEVDFTELLLAYAGYPDKKKARIRKTVKKRFKDNPKGIDKDEYLKFFHFLNNINDVDTALTFYHIAGASIDQATLKHVAKTVAHVDLSDHVIQVVYTIFDENNLVFNI
;
A
#
# COMPACT_ATOMS: atom_id res chain seq x y z
N MET A 1 -0.18 3.14 18.96
CA MET A 1 -0.16 3.32 17.49
C MET A 1 1.14 2.84 16.84
N LYS A 2 2.32 3.46 16.98
CA LYS A 2 3.57 2.95 16.35
C LYS A 2 4.01 1.56 16.84
N LYS A 3 3.90 1.29 18.15
CA LYS A 3 4.26 -0.01 18.75
C LYS A 3 3.40 -1.17 18.22
N ASP A 4 2.11 -0.93 18.02
CA ASP A 4 1.16 -1.97 17.57
C ASP A 4 1.40 -2.38 16.12
N LYS A 5 1.79 -1.43 15.26
CA LYS A 5 2.15 -1.71 13.86
C LYS A 5 3.45 -2.49 13.77
N LEU A 6 4.45 -2.12 14.58
CA LEU A 6 5.69 -2.87 14.63
C LEU A 6 5.48 -4.33 15.07
N LEU A 7 4.68 -4.54 16.11
CA LEU A 7 4.36 -5.91 16.56
C LEU A 7 3.65 -6.72 15.47
N GLN A 8 2.78 -6.10 14.67
CA GLN A 8 2.12 -6.77 13.55
C GLN A 8 3.10 -7.17 12.44
N PHE A 9 4.10 -6.34 12.15
CA PHE A 9 5.17 -6.66 11.22
C PHE A 9 6.00 -7.83 11.73
N GLU A 10 6.45 -7.78 12.99
CA GLU A 10 7.27 -8.83 13.60
C GLU A 10 6.55 -10.19 13.64
N ARG A 11 5.23 -10.19 13.88
CA ARG A 11 4.39 -11.40 13.85
C ARG A 11 4.28 -12.08 12.49
N ARG A 12 4.72 -11.43 11.40
CA ARG A 12 4.79 -12.03 10.07
C ARG A 12 6.05 -12.86 9.84
N ASN A 13 6.94 -12.94 10.83
CA ASN A 13 8.22 -13.64 10.74
C ASN A 13 9.02 -13.19 9.50
N PRO A 14 9.50 -11.93 9.48
CA PRO A 14 10.34 -11.44 8.39
C PRO A 14 11.51 -12.39 8.11
N ASP A 15 11.96 -12.46 6.87
CA ASP A 15 13.07 -13.31 6.44
C ASP A 15 14.43 -12.88 7.04
N GLU A 16 15.50 -13.56 6.67
CA GLU A 16 16.87 -13.25 7.11
C GLU A 16 17.33 -11.83 6.76
N ASN A 17 16.70 -11.18 5.76
CA ASN A 17 16.96 -9.80 5.36
C ASN A 17 16.00 -8.81 6.04
N GLY A 18 15.16 -9.27 6.96
CA GLY A 18 14.20 -8.46 7.69
C GLY A 18 13.00 -8.03 6.85
N ARG A 19 12.64 -8.79 5.81
CA ARG A 19 11.53 -8.45 4.89
C ARG A 19 10.35 -9.39 5.06
N ILE A 20 9.14 -8.84 4.95
CA ILE A 20 7.91 -9.63 4.80
C ILE A 20 7.56 -9.75 3.32
N THR A 21 6.77 -10.75 2.94
CA THR A 21 6.33 -10.87 1.54
C THR A 21 5.35 -9.77 1.16
N GLU A 22 5.19 -9.50 -0.14
CA GLU A 22 4.17 -8.58 -0.65
C GLU A 22 2.76 -9.05 -0.28
N VAL A 23 2.55 -10.37 -0.17
CA VAL A 23 1.28 -10.97 0.27
C VAL A 23 1.04 -10.70 1.77
N ASP A 24 2.05 -10.84 2.62
CA ASP A 24 1.94 -10.51 4.05
C ASP A 24 1.66 -9.03 4.25
N PHE A 25 2.37 -8.16 3.52
CA PHE A 25 2.10 -6.73 3.53
C PHE A 25 0.66 -6.43 3.11
N THR A 26 0.20 -7.03 2.02
CA THR A 26 -1.19 -6.92 1.55
C THR A 26 -2.19 -7.37 2.60
N GLU A 27 -1.94 -8.48 3.28
CA GLU A 27 -2.82 -8.95 4.35
C GLU A 27 -2.91 -7.99 5.53
N LEU A 28 -1.78 -7.39 5.92
CA LEU A 28 -1.74 -6.37 6.96
C LEU A 28 -2.57 -5.14 6.55
N LEU A 29 -2.58 -4.75 5.28
CA LEU A 29 -3.43 -3.65 4.79
C LEU A 29 -4.92 -4.04 4.75
N LEU A 30 -5.22 -5.22 4.22
CA LEU A 30 -6.59 -5.72 4.08
C LEU A 30 -7.25 -6.03 5.43
N ALA A 31 -6.49 -6.15 6.52
CA ALA A 31 -7.05 -6.24 7.87
C ALA A 31 -7.86 -4.98 8.26
N TYR A 32 -7.54 -3.83 7.67
CA TYR A 32 -8.20 -2.54 7.93
C TYR A 32 -9.17 -2.14 6.82
N ALA A 33 -8.98 -2.66 5.60
CA ALA A 33 -9.95 -2.48 4.53
C ALA A 33 -11.22 -3.28 4.86
N GLY A 34 -12.36 -2.61 5.07
CA GLY A 34 -13.68 -3.21 5.34
C GLY A 34 -14.26 -4.03 4.18
N TYR A 35 -13.41 -4.68 3.38
CA TYR A 35 -13.80 -5.50 2.24
C TYR A 35 -14.35 -6.87 2.68
N PRO A 36 -15.26 -7.47 1.88
CA PRO A 36 -15.67 -8.86 2.08
C PRO A 36 -14.50 -9.84 1.87
N ASP A 37 -14.53 -10.99 2.55
CA ASP A 37 -13.46 -12.00 2.47
C ASP A 37 -13.17 -12.48 1.04
N LYS A 38 -14.21 -12.63 0.22
CA LYS A 38 -14.08 -12.99 -1.20
C LYS A 38 -13.23 -11.97 -1.96
N LYS A 39 -13.43 -10.68 -1.69
CA LYS A 39 -12.65 -9.59 -2.30
C LYS A 39 -11.22 -9.60 -1.78
N LYS A 40 -11.02 -9.75 -0.46
CA LYS A 40 -9.68 -9.88 0.13
C LYS A 40 -8.89 -11.04 -0.48
N ALA A 41 -9.53 -12.20 -0.65
CA ALA A 41 -8.91 -13.37 -1.27
C ALA A 41 -8.49 -13.15 -2.73
N ARG A 42 -9.31 -12.44 -3.52
CA ARG A 42 -8.97 -12.08 -4.90
C ARG A 42 -7.74 -11.18 -4.97
N ILE A 43 -7.71 -10.12 -4.18
CA ILE A 43 -6.59 -9.18 -4.10
C ILE A 43 -5.29 -9.92 -3.74
N ARG A 44 -5.31 -10.78 -2.70
CA ARG A 44 -4.14 -11.59 -2.32
C ARG A 44 -3.64 -12.47 -3.46
N LYS A 45 -4.56 -13.12 -4.19
CA LYS A 45 -4.20 -13.97 -5.34
C LYS A 45 -3.51 -13.16 -6.44
N THR A 46 -3.97 -11.92 -6.68
CA THR A 46 -3.40 -11.06 -7.71
C THR A 46 -2.04 -10.51 -7.34
N VAL A 47 -1.86 -10.05 -6.09
CA VAL A 47 -0.53 -9.67 -5.58
C VAL A 47 0.41 -10.88 -5.66
N LYS A 48 -0.02 -12.05 -5.15
CA LYS A 48 0.80 -13.28 -5.23
C LYS A 48 1.20 -13.61 -6.66
N LYS A 49 0.29 -13.48 -7.62
CA LYS A 49 0.58 -13.74 -9.04
C LYS A 49 1.58 -12.72 -9.60
N ARG A 50 1.39 -11.43 -9.31
CA ARG A 50 2.18 -10.34 -9.89
C ARG A 50 3.64 -10.33 -9.41
N PHE A 51 3.88 -10.70 -8.16
CA PHE A 51 5.22 -10.67 -7.56
C PHE A 51 5.86 -12.05 -7.42
N LYS A 52 5.28 -13.10 -8.02
CA LYS A 52 5.78 -14.48 -7.92
C LYS A 52 7.20 -14.65 -8.48
N ASP A 53 7.47 -14.06 -9.64
CA ASP A 53 8.69 -14.34 -10.40
C ASP A 53 9.88 -13.49 -9.96
N ASN A 54 9.62 -12.36 -9.29
CA ASN A 54 10.65 -11.47 -8.76
C ASN A 54 10.20 -10.86 -7.41
N PRO A 55 10.12 -11.68 -6.35
CA PRO A 55 9.77 -11.19 -5.03
C PRO A 55 10.90 -10.32 -4.49
N LYS A 56 10.58 -9.13 -4.00
CA LYS A 56 11.57 -8.24 -3.35
C LYS A 56 11.36 -8.17 -1.85
N GLY A 57 10.12 -8.41 -1.40
CA GLY A 57 9.68 -8.21 -0.02
C GLY A 57 9.51 -6.73 0.31
N ILE A 58 9.02 -6.48 1.52
CA ILE A 58 8.83 -5.15 2.10
C ILE A 58 9.59 -5.13 3.42
N ASP A 59 10.53 -4.19 3.56
CA ASP A 59 11.26 -4.04 4.82
C ASP A 59 10.45 -3.25 5.87
N LYS A 60 10.99 -3.22 7.09
CA LYS A 60 10.35 -2.54 8.23
C LYS A 60 10.20 -1.04 8.02
N ASP A 61 11.18 -0.37 7.41
CA ASP A 61 11.13 1.07 7.19
C ASP A 61 10.07 1.42 6.13
N GLU A 62 10.06 0.67 5.02
CA GLU A 62 9.03 0.76 3.97
C GLU A 62 7.62 0.55 4.54
N TYR A 63 7.44 -0.49 5.37
CA TYR A 63 6.20 -0.77 6.07
C TYR A 63 5.75 0.42 6.95
N LEU A 64 6.65 0.94 7.79
CA LEU A 64 6.33 2.04 8.70
C LEU A 64 6.06 3.36 7.96
N LYS A 65 6.81 3.65 6.90
CA LYS A 65 6.57 4.78 6.01
C LYS A 65 5.19 4.70 5.38
N PHE A 66 4.77 3.53 4.89
CA PHE A 66 3.44 3.38 4.32
C PHE A 66 2.33 3.60 5.37
N PHE A 67 2.50 3.12 6.60
CA PHE A 67 1.54 3.44 7.68
C PHE A 67 1.57 4.92 8.08
N HIS A 68 2.71 5.60 7.95
CA HIS A 68 2.75 7.06 8.10
C HIS A 68 1.96 7.76 6.99
N PHE A 69 2.08 7.30 5.74
CA PHE A 69 1.26 7.78 4.62
C PHE A 69 -0.24 7.61 4.91
N LEU A 70 -0.68 6.44 5.39
CA LEU A 70 -2.09 6.20 5.77
C LEU A 70 -2.59 7.10 6.91
N ASN A 71 -1.72 7.58 7.79
CA ASN A 71 -2.16 8.54 8.83
C ASN A 71 -2.54 9.92 8.25
N ASN A 72 -2.11 10.22 7.02
CA ASN A 72 -2.42 11.46 6.30
C ASN A 72 -3.44 11.22 5.17
N ILE A 73 -4.24 10.14 5.26
CA ILE A 73 -5.06 9.69 4.13
C ILE A 73 -6.13 10.70 3.70
N ASN A 74 -6.67 11.51 4.62
CA ASN A 74 -7.66 12.54 4.29
C ASN A 74 -7.08 13.64 3.38
N ASP A 75 -5.86 14.08 3.67
CA ASP A 75 -5.19 15.12 2.88
C ASP A 75 -4.75 14.55 1.52
N VAL A 76 -4.28 13.31 1.51
CA VAL A 76 -3.96 12.55 0.29
C VAL A 76 -5.19 12.38 -0.60
N ASP A 77 -6.33 11.99 -0.02
CA ASP A 77 -7.60 11.80 -0.74
C ASP A 77 -8.10 13.12 -1.36
N THR A 78 -8.00 14.21 -0.60
CA THR A 78 -8.28 15.57 -1.09
C THR A 78 -7.38 15.93 -2.28
N ALA A 79 -6.07 15.66 -2.18
CA ALA A 79 -5.13 15.94 -3.25
C ALA A 79 -5.43 15.11 -4.52
N LEU A 80 -5.70 13.81 -4.37
CA LEU A 80 -6.02 12.93 -5.48
C LEU A 80 -7.36 13.28 -6.13
N THR A 81 -8.32 13.78 -5.35
CA THR A 81 -9.57 14.36 -5.87
C THR A 81 -9.30 15.56 -6.78
N PHE A 82 -8.36 16.45 -6.44
CA PHE A 82 -7.98 17.55 -7.33
C PHE A 82 -7.35 17.08 -8.64
N TYR A 83 -6.50 16.05 -8.61
CA TYR A 83 -5.98 15.43 -9.85
C TYR A 83 -7.11 14.89 -10.72
N HIS A 84 -8.08 14.21 -10.11
CA HIS A 84 -9.23 13.66 -10.83
C HIS A 84 -10.12 14.77 -11.45
N ILE A 85 -10.42 15.83 -10.69
CA ILE A 85 -11.19 16.99 -11.18
C ILE A 85 -10.47 17.69 -12.35
N ALA A 86 -9.14 17.75 -12.31
CA ALA A 86 -8.32 18.29 -13.40
C ALA A 86 -8.24 17.39 -14.64
N GLY A 87 -8.89 16.22 -14.63
CA GLY A 87 -8.85 15.25 -15.72
C GLY A 87 -7.55 14.45 -15.81
N ALA A 88 -6.71 14.48 -14.77
CA ALA A 88 -5.47 13.72 -14.73
C ALA A 88 -5.72 12.26 -14.32
N SER A 89 -4.95 11.34 -14.88
CA SER A 89 -4.93 9.95 -14.43
C SER A 89 -4.21 9.81 -13.10
N ILE A 90 -4.80 9.05 -12.17
CA ILE A 90 -4.14 8.66 -10.92
C ILE A 90 -3.33 7.40 -11.21
N ASP A 91 -2.10 7.58 -11.67
CA ASP A 91 -1.14 6.50 -11.87
C ASP A 91 -0.14 6.38 -10.69
N GLN A 92 0.82 5.48 -10.82
CA GLN A 92 1.86 5.28 -9.80
C GLN A 92 2.74 6.52 -9.58
N ALA A 93 3.00 7.30 -10.63
CA ALA A 93 3.82 8.50 -10.52
C ALA A 93 3.07 9.60 -9.75
N THR A 94 1.78 9.78 -10.03
CA THR A 94 0.89 10.65 -9.27
C THR A 94 0.83 10.24 -7.81
N LEU A 95 0.61 8.95 -7.51
CA LEU A 95 0.56 8.46 -6.12
C LEU A 95 1.87 8.71 -5.38
N LYS A 96 3.02 8.44 -6.02
CA LYS A 96 4.34 8.68 -5.43
C LYS A 96 4.58 10.17 -5.18
N HIS A 97 4.18 11.02 -6.11
CA HIS A 97 4.29 12.47 -5.96
C HIS A 97 3.46 12.96 -4.78
N VAL A 98 2.18 12.56 -4.69
CA VAL A 98 1.29 12.94 -3.58
C VAL A 98 1.79 12.43 -2.24
N ALA A 99 2.29 11.19 -2.17
CA ALA A 99 2.90 10.67 -0.95
C ALA A 99 4.05 11.55 -0.45
N LYS A 100 4.89 12.04 -1.37
CA LYS A 100 6.02 12.89 -1.05
C LYS A 100 5.63 14.33 -0.69
N THR A 101 4.69 14.93 -1.42
CA THR A 101 4.37 16.36 -1.27
C THR A 101 3.30 16.65 -0.25
N VAL A 102 2.34 15.73 -0.06
CA VAL A 102 1.18 15.91 0.83
C VAL A 102 1.40 15.19 2.16
N ALA A 103 1.83 13.93 2.11
CA ALA A 103 2.06 13.14 3.33
C ALA A 103 3.50 13.25 3.87
N HIS A 104 4.40 13.93 3.15
CA HIS A 104 5.83 14.02 3.46
C HIS A 104 6.51 12.65 3.65
N VAL A 105 6.08 11.65 2.89
CA VAL A 105 6.61 10.28 2.92
C VAL A 105 7.26 9.93 1.59
N ASP A 106 8.53 9.53 1.65
CA ASP A 106 9.22 8.95 0.49
C ASP A 106 8.98 7.44 0.42
N LEU A 107 8.02 7.03 -0.42
CA LEU A 107 7.71 5.63 -0.67
C LEU A 107 8.56 5.07 -1.81
N SER A 108 9.10 3.86 -1.62
CA SER A 108 9.86 3.17 -2.66
C SER A 108 8.97 2.84 -3.86
N ASP A 109 9.57 2.73 -5.05
CA ASP A 109 8.84 2.32 -6.26
C ASP A 109 8.19 0.94 -6.08
N HIS A 110 8.82 0.05 -5.31
CA HIS A 110 8.27 -1.28 -5.04
C HIS A 110 7.01 -1.20 -4.18
N VAL A 111 7.02 -0.43 -3.10
CA VAL A 111 5.82 -0.20 -2.27
C VAL A 111 4.69 0.40 -3.10
N ILE A 112 4.99 1.41 -3.92
CA ILE A 112 4.00 2.02 -4.82
C ILE A 112 3.41 0.98 -5.79
N GLN A 113 4.24 0.12 -6.39
CA GLN A 113 3.77 -0.95 -7.29
C GLN A 113 2.84 -1.95 -6.58
N VAL A 114 3.19 -2.38 -5.37
CA VAL A 114 2.37 -3.33 -4.59
C VAL A 114 1.03 -2.68 -4.24
N VAL A 115 1.05 -1.46 -3.72
CA VAL A 115 -0.14 -0.71 -3.32
C VAL A 115 -1.04 -0.42 -4.52
N TYR A 116 -0.46 0.02 -5.64
CA TYR A 116 -1.19 0.23 -6.88
C TYR A 116 -1.85 -1.08 -7.34
N THR A 117 -1.16 -2.21 -7.27
CA THR A 117 -1.73 -3.53 -7.61
C THR A 117 -2.92 -3.91 -6.73
N ILE A 118 -2.91 -3.55 -5.45
CA ILE A 118 -4.03 -3.81 -4.52
C ILE A 118 -5.28 -3.01 -4.93
N PHE A 119 -5.10 -1.77 -5.40
CA PHE A 119 -6.19 -0.85 -5.71
C PHE A 119 -6.68 -0.94 -7.17
N ASP A 120 -5.79 -1.21 -8.13
CA ASP A 120 -6.06 -1.26 -9.58
C ASP A 120 -7.07 -2.36 -9.97
N GLU A 121 -7.17 -3.46 -9.20
CA GLU A 121 -8.21 -4.49 -9.41
C GLU A 121 -9.67 -4.01 -9.25
N ASN A 122 -9.88 -2.76 -8.84
CA ASN A 122 -11.19 -2.26 -8.44
C ASN A 122 -11.72 -1.05 -9.22
N ASN A 123 -11.00 -0.45 -10.19
CA ASN A 123 -11.38 0.85 -10.77
C ASN A 123 -11.77 1.88 -9.68
N LEU A 124 -11.15 1.80 -8.50
CA LEU A 124 -11.43 2.71 -7.40
C LEU A 124 -10.53 3.92 -7.58
N VAL A 125 -11.14 5.06 -7.93
CA VAL A 125 -10.71 6.34 -7.37
C VAL A 125 -10.63 6.12 -5.86
N PHE A 126 -9.54 6.56 -5.21
CA PHE A 126 -9.43 6.55 -3.76
C PHE A 126 -10.73 7.15 -3.21
N ASN A 127 -11.57 6.29 -2.65
CA ASN A 127 -12.79 6.61 -1.94
C ASN A 127 -12.62 5.79 -0.68
N ILE A 128 -11.86 6.36 0.25
CA ILE A 128 -11.66 5.83 1.60
C ILE A 128 -12.49 6.70 2.53
#